data_AF-A0A3M1DU81-F1
#
_entry.id   AF-A0A3M1DU81-F1
#
_cell.length_a   1.000
_cell.length_b   1.000
_cell.length_c   1.000
_cell.angle_alpha   90.00
_cell.angle_beta   90.00
_cell.angle_gamma   90.00
#
_symmetry.space_group_name_H-M   'P 1'
#
loop_
_entity.id
_entity.type
_entity.pdbx_description
1 polymer ?
#
loop_
_entity_poly.entity_id
_entity_poly.type
_entity_poly.pdbx_seq_one_letter_code
_entity_poly.pdbx_strand_id
1 'polypeptide(L)'
;RLDERLNIPSALKVTRLSPSYIDVKLERVRQKKVPVKVLLQGEPPEGYRLGKVTAKPGRVVVQGAESELKDVNEVATEPVDLTQSRESFTLMVPLAYRGRYTQLGETEAVEVRVDIIGPRPPATGLVEQIPAEVQPQDTNRDKTKQ
;
A
#
# COMPACT_ATOMS: atom_id res chain seq x y z
N ARG A 1 3.17 -54.24 6.80
CA ARG A 1 4.59 -54.10 6.38
C ARG A 1 4.65 -52.89 5.42
N LEU A 2 5.71 -52.08 5.33
CA LEU A 2 5.66 -50.75 4.66
C LEU A 2 5.30 -50.83 3.15
N ASP A 3 5.63 -51.96 2.55
CA ASP A 3 5.34 -52.44 1.20
C ASP A 3 3.84 -52.54 0.86
N GLU A 4 2.93 -52.66 1.85
CA GLU A 4 1.47 -52.70 1.61
C GLU A 4 0.85 -51.29 1.52
N ARG A 5 1.56 -50.26 2.00
CA ARG A 5 1.08 -48.86 1.99
C ARG A 5 1.54 -48.09 0.74
N LEU A 6 2.53 -48.62 0.03
CA LEU A 6 2.87 -48.15 -1.31
C LEU A 6 2.14 -49.05 -2.30
N ASN A 7 1.36 -48.46 -3.20
CA ASN A 7 0.60 -49.18 -4.22
C ASN A 7 1.53 -49.74 -5.30
N ILE A 8 2.40 -50.69 -4.92
CA ILE A 8 3.44 -51.25 -5.78
C ILE A 8 2.83 -52.44 -6.52
N PRO A 9 2.78 -52.40 -7.87
CA PRO A 9 2.31 -53.55 -8.63
C PRO A 9 3.19 -54.76 -8.35
N SER A 10 2.59 -55.95 -8.30
CA SER A 10 3.21 -57.21 -7.85
C SER A 10 4.45 -57.66 -8.63
N ALA A 11 4.74 -57.03 -9.78
CA ALA A 11 5.93 -57.27 -10.59
C ALA A 11 7.16 -56.43 -10.18
N LEU A 12 7.04 -55.49 -9.25
CA LEU A 12 8.14 -54.60 -8.84
C LEU A 12 8.61 -54.87 -7.42
N LYS A 13 9.93 -55.00 -7.24
CA LYS A 13 10.57 -55.20 -5.93
C LYS A 13 11.34 -53.94 -5.55
N VAL A 14 10.98 -53.33 -4.41
CA VAL A 14 11.68 -52.16 -3.88
C VAL A 14 13.06 -52.61 -3.37
N THR A 15 14.12 -52.16 -4.04
CA THR A 15 15.51 -52.49 -3.68
C THR A 15 16.10 -51.50 -2.67
N ARG A 16 15.70 -50.23 -2.75
CA ARG A 16 16.19 -49.17 -1.85
C ARG A 16 15.19 -48.02 -1.78
N LEU A 17 14.95 -47.52 -0.57
CA LEU A 17 14.22 -46.28 -0.31
C LEU A 17 15.21 -45.24 0.22
N SER A 18 15.31 -44.08 -0.41
CA SER A 18 16.23 -43.02 0.02
C SER A 18 15.51 -41.67 0.00
N PRO A 19 15.39 -40.99 1.15
CA PRO A 19 15.82 -41.41 2.49
C PRO A 19 14.90 -42.47 3.11
N SER A 20 15.43 -43.31 4.02
CA SER A 20 14.62 -44.29 4.76
C SER A 20 13.91 -43.69 5.97
N TYR A 21 14.31 -42.49 6.41
CA TYR A 21 13.72 -41.74 7.53
C TYR A 21 13.67 -40.25 7.20
N ILE A 22 12.63 -39.56 7.66
CA ILE A 22 12.46 -38.12 7.51
C ILE A 22 12.16 -37.56 8.90
N ASP A 23 12.93 -36.57 9.32
CA ASP A 23 12.64 -35.82 10.54
C ASP A 23 11.50 -34.85 10.29
N VAL A 24 10.38 -35.04 10.99
CA VAL A 24 9.21 -34.17 10.89
C VAL A 24 9.07 -33.39 12.19
N LYS A 25 9.14 -32.06 12.11
CA LYS A 25 8.84 -31.18 13.23
C LYS A 25 7.37 -30.77 13.17
N LEU A 26 6.58 -31.18 14.14
CA LEU A 26 5.18 -30.77 14.25
C LEU A 26 5.11 -29.43 14.98
N GLU A 27 4.47 -28.46 14.34
CA GLU A 27 4.19 -27.16 14.93
C GLU A 27 2.71 -26.84 14.82
N ARG A 28 2.21 -26.04 15.77
CA ARG A 28 0.84 -25.54 15.70
C ARG A 28 0.74 -24.51 14.59
N VAL A 29 -0.28 -24.64 13.75
CA VAL A 29 -0.65 -23.62 12.79
C VAL A 29 -1.47 -22.55 13.50
N ARG A 30 -1.04 -21.30 13.38
CA ARG A 30 -1.71 -20.13 13.96
C ARG A 30 -1.89 -19.05 12.89
N GLN A 31 -2.74 -18.07 13.20
CA GLN A 31 -2.94 -16.89 12.39
C GLN A 31 -2.67 -15.64 13.24
N LYS A 32 -1.99 -14.65 12.66
CA LYS A 32 -1.64 -13.37 13.32
C LYS A 32 -1.97 -12.22 12.39
N LYS A 33 -2.58 -11.17 12.93
CA LYS A 33 -2.80 -9.91 12.21
C LYS A 33 -1.59 -9.02 12.41
N VAL A 34 -0.96 -8.62 11.32
CA VAL A 34 0.24 -7.78 11.31
C VAL A 34 0.00 -6.50 10.49
N PRO A 35 0.58 -5.36 10.89
CA PRO A 35 0.49 -4.12 10.14
C PRO A 35 1.20 -4.23 8.78
N VAL A 36 0.66 -3.52 7.81
CA VAL A 36 1.25 -3.36 6.47
C VAL A 36 2.14 -2.13 6.45
N LYS A 37 3.36 -2.29 5.94
CA LYS A 37 4.33 -1.22 5.72
C LYS A 37 4.50 -0.99 4.23
N VAL A 38 4.20 0.22 3.78
CA VAL A 38 4.37 0.60 2.38
C VAL A 38 5.84 0.89 2.12
N LEU A 39 6.44 0.18 1.17
CA LEU A 39 7.77 0.49 0.67
C LEU A 39 7.66 1.49 -0.46
N LEU A 40 8.35 2.62 -0.32
CA LEU A 40 8.41 3.67 -1.33
C LEU A 40 9.81 3.68 -1.91
N GLN A 41 9.91 3.81 -3.23
CA GLN A 41 11.17 3.86 -3.95
C GLN A 41 11.25 5.17 -4.74
N GLY A 42 12.40 5.84 -4.66
CA GLY A 42 12.61 7.15 -5.26
C GLY A 42 11.95 8.29 -4.50
N GLU A 43 12.08 9.50 -5.05
CA GLU A 43 11.51 10.74 -4.50
C GLU A 43 10.61 11.39 -5.55
N PRO A 44 9.56 12.11 -5.14
CA PRO A 44 8.76 12.91 -6.06
C PRO A 44 9.61 13.93 -6.85
N PRO A 45 9.18 14.33 -8.07
CA PRO A 45 9.85 15.36 -8.85
C PRO A 45 10.02 16.69 -8.12
N GLU A 46 10.98 17.51 -8.57
CA GLU A 46 11.26 18.82 -7.98
C GLU A 46 9.98 19.70 -7.89
N GLY A 47 9.77 20.31 -6.72
CA GLY A 47 8.57 21.11 -6.43
C GLY A 47 7.40 20.31 -5.86
N TYR A 48 7.43 18.98 -5.90
CA TYR A 48 6.43 18.10 -5.30
C TYR A 48 6.91 17.54 -3.96
N ARG A 49 5.98 17.30 -3.03
CA ARG A 49 6.26 16.68 -1.73
C ARG A 49 5.37 15.47 -1.51
N LEU A 50 5.95 14.43 -0.92
CA LEU A 50 5.19 13.28 -0.43
C LEU A 50 4.25 13.75 0.69
N GLY A 51 2.96 13.57 0.47
CA GLY A 51 1.93 13.82 1.46
C GLY A 51 1.66 12.59 2.31
N LYS A 52 0.39 12.30 2.54
CA LYS A 52 -0.04 11.16 3.35
C LYS A 52 -0.04 9.89 2.51
N VAL A 53 0.53 8.82 3.05
CA VAL A 53 0.43 7.46 2.48
C VAL A 53 -0.50 6.64 3.34
N THR A 54 -1.54 6.06 2.73
CA THR A 54 -2.48 5.19 3.42
C THR A 54 -2.65 3.88 2.65
N ALA A 55 -2.46 2.76 3.33
CA ALA A 55 -2.74 1.43 2.82
C ALA A 55 -4.06 0.90 3.40
N LYS A 56 -4.93 0.36 2.53
CA LYS A 56 -6.18 -0.28 2.90
C LYS A 56 -6.26 -1.69 2.30
N PRO A 57 -6.43 -2.73 3.12
CA PRO A 57 -6.42 -2.72 4.58
C PRO A 57 -5.00 -2.48 5.16
N GLY A 58 -4.93 -1.75 6.28
CA GLY A 58 -3.66 -1.48 6.97
C GLY A 58 -3.12 -2.65 7.82
N ARG A 59 -3.87 -3.75 7.90
CA ARG A 59 -3.50 -4.98 8.59
C ARG A 59 -3.88 -6.18 7.75
N VAL A 60 -2.98 -7.14 7.66
CA VAL A 60 -3.21 -8.41 6.97
C VAL A 60 -3.02 -9.59 7.89
N VAL A 61 -3.67 -10.70 7.55
CA VAL A 61 -3.54 -11.96 8.27
C VAL A 61 -2.40 -12.74 7.66
N VAL A 62 -1.47 -13.19 8.50
CA VAL A 62 -0.43 -14.16 8.14
C VAL A 62 -0.72 -15.44 8.90
N GLN A 63 -0.55 -16.59 8.25
CA GLN A 63 -0.83 -17.90 8.81
C GLN A 63 0.32 -18.86 8.59
N GLY A 64 0.59 -19.74 9.56
CA GLY A 64 1.65 -20.73 9.43
C GLY A 64 2.16 -21.24 10.77
N ALA A 65 3.38 -21.77 10.76
CA ALA A 65 4.05 -22.31 11.94
C ALA A 65 4.18 -21.26 13.05
N GLU A 66 3.77 -21.62 14.27
CA GLU A 66 3.75 -20.71 15.43
C GLU A 66 5.14 -20.08 15.72
N SER A 67 6.23 -20.83 15.52
CA SER A 67 7.58 -20.30 15.78
C SER A 67 7.93 -19.16 14.83
N GLU A 68 7.71 -19.33 13.53
CA GLU A 68 8.00 -18.31 12.52
C GLU A 68 7.02 -17.13 12.63
N LEU A 69 5.74 -17.42 12.87
CA LEU A 69 4.71 -16.38 13.00
C LEU A 69 4.95 -15.41 14.17
N LYS A 70 5.66 -15.86 15.22
CA LYS A 70 6.06 -14.99 16.33
C LYS A 70 7.05 -13.92 15.89
N ASP A 71 7.96 -14.25 14.99
CA ASP A 71 8.99 -13.35 14.46
C ASP A 71 8.45 -12.35 13.43
N VAL A 72 7.27 -12.62 12.84
CA VAL A 72 6.63 -11.72 11.87
C VAL A 72 6.01 -10.52 12.58
N ASN A 73 6.62 -9.35 12.42
CA ASN A 73 6.14 -8.09 13.03
C ASN A 73 5.40 -7.19 12.04
N GLU A 74 5.83 -7.15 10.79
CA GLU A 74 5.26 -6.31 9.74
C GLU A 74 5.33 -7.03 8.39
N VAL A 75 4.43 -6.65 7.47
CA VAL A 75 4.45 -7.12 6.08
C VAL A 75 4.70 -5.94 5.17
N ALA A 76 5.73 -6.05 4.33
CA ALA A 76 6.05 -5.05 3.34
C ALA A 76 5.19 -5.20 2.08
N THR A 77 4.80 -4.08 1.47
CA THR A 77 4.27 -4.07 0.10
C THR A 77 5.41 -4.19 -0.91
N GLU A 78 5.10 -4.47 -2.18
CA GLU A 78 6.04 -4.17 -3.25
C GLU A 78 6.44 -2.68 -3.26
N PRO A 79 7.67 -2.35 -3.70
CA PRO A 79 8.13 -0.98 -3.78
C PRO A 79 7.29 -0.17 -4.77
N VAL A 80 6.73 0.93 -4.31
CA VAL A 80 6.00 1.88 -5.13
C VAL A 80 6.96 2.98 -5.58
N ASP A 81 7.20 3.07 -6.89
CA ASP A 81 8.04 4.10 -7.48
C ASP A 81 7.32 5.46 -7.49
N LEU A 82 7.96 6.48 -6.92
CA LEU A 82 7.46 7.85 -6.84
C LEU A 82 8.10 8.82 -7.84
N THR A 83 9.08 8.38 -8.63
CA THR A 83 9.91 9.26 -9.47
C THR A 83 9.13 9.99 -10.57
N GLN A 84 8.01 9.44 -11.03
CA GLN A 84 7.14 10.03 -12.06
C GLN A 84 5.84 10.61 -11.48
N SER A 85 5.67 10.59 -10.16
CA SER A 85 4.40 10.89 -9.53
C SER A 85 4.24 12.39 -9.29
N ARG A 86 3.38 13.04 -10.09
CA ARG A 86 3.05 14.47 -10.01
C ARG A 86 1.66 14.76 -9.44
N GLU A 87 0.83 13.74 -9.31
CA GLU A 87 -0.54 13.85 -8.83
C GLU A 87 -0.80 12.78 -7.78
N SER A 88 -1.88 12.93 -7.02
CA SER A 88 -2.29 11.91 -6.05
C SER A 88 -2.89 10.71 -6.78
N PHE A 89 -2.47 9.50 -6.42
CA PHE A 89 -2.91 8.28 -7.11
C PHE A 89 -3.24 7.18 -6.12
N THR A 90 -4.05 6.24 -6.60
CA THR A 90 -4.45 5.05 -5.88
C THR A 90 -4.18 3.86 -6.76
N LEU A 91 -3.44 2.87 -6.24
CA LEU A 91 -3.19 1.61 -6.95
C LEU A 91 -3.30 0.42 -6.01
N MET A 92 -3.55 -0.73 -6.62
CA MET A 92 -3.46 -2.02 -5.94
C MET A 92 -2.01 -2.51 -5.98
N VAL A 93 -1.40 -2.62 -4.80
CA VAL A 93 -0.02 -3.08 -4.64
C VAL A 93 -0.05 -4.46 -3.99
N PRO A 94 0.54 -5.49 -4.60
CA PRO A 94 0.65 -6.79 -3.97
C PRO A 94 1.65 -6.75 -2.81
N LEU A 95 1.46 -7.65 -1.85
CA LEU A 95 2.29 -7.77 -0.67
C LEU A 95 3.50 -8.64 -0.95
N ALA A 96 4.68 -8.09 -0.70
CA ALA A 96 5.95 -8.79 -0.84
C ALA A 96 6.27 -9.55 0.46
N TYR A 97 5.57 -10.67 0.69
CA TYR A 97 5.80 -11.54 1.84
C TYR A 97 6.33 -12.90 1.41
N ARG A 98 7.45 -13.33 1.99
CA ARG A 98 8.06 -14.64 1.74
C ARG A 98 8.39 -15.32 3.07
N GLY A 99 7.50 -16.21 3.50
CA GLY A 99 7.73 -17.11 4.62
C GLY A 99 8.34 -18.44 4.19
N ARG A 100 8.98 -19.15 5.12
CA ARG A 100 9.43 -20.54 4.90
C ARG A 100 8.31 -21.53 5.20
N TYR A 101 7.61 -21.30 6.30
CA TYR A 101 6.46 -22.09 6.76
C TYR A 101 5.25 -21.21 7.08
N THR A 102 5.25 -19.98 6.57
CA THR A 102 4.16 -19.02 6.70
C THR A 102 3.74 -18.50 5.35
N GLN A 103 2.45 -18.23 5.22
CA GLN A 103 1.83 -17.71 4.02
C GLN A 103 0.89 -16.56 4.38
N LEU A 104 0.61 -15.73 3.39
CA LEU A 104 -0.43 -14.73 3.55
C LEU A 104 -1.81 -15.38 3.62
N GLY A 105 -2.74 -14.69 4.29
CA GLY A 105 -4.14 -15.06 4.33
C GLY A 105 -4.87 -14.64 3.06
N GLU A 106 -6.12 -14.22 3.23
CA GLU A 106 -7.03 -13.89 2.12
C GLU A 106 -6.68 -12.60 1.37
N THR A 107 -5.83 -11.73 1.93
CA THR A 107 -5.54 -10.40 1.37
C THR A 107 -4.13 -10.30 0.84
N GLU A 108 -3.89 -10.68 -0.41
CA GLU A 108 -2.57 -10.64 -1.04
C GLU A 108 -2.20 -9.26 -1.63
N ALA A 109 -3.19 -8.38 -1.82
CA ALA A 109 -2.98 -7.03 -2.35
C ALA A 109 -3.70 -5.99 -1.49
N VAL A 110 -3.09 -4.81 -1.40
CA VAL A 110 -3.60 -3.67 -0.64
C VAL A 110 -3.74 -2.45 -1.55
N GLU A 111 -4.80 -1.69 -1.35
CA GLU A 111 -5.01 -0.41 -2.00
C GLU A 111 -4.11 0.62 -1.31
N VAL A 112 -3.08 1.08 -2.01
CA VAL A 112 -2.18 2.13 -1.52
C VAL A 112 -2.60 3.44 -2.18
N ARG A 113 -3.03 4.38 -1.36
CA ARG A 113 -3.27 5.77 -1.74
C ARG A 113 -2.08 6.61 -1.32
N VAL A 114 -1.46 7.28 -2.29
CA VAL A 114 -0.36 8.21 -2.09
C VAL A 114 -0.86 9.60 -2.45
N ASP A 115 -0.96 10.47 -1.45
CA ASP A 115 -1.28 11.88 -1.69
C ASP A 115 0.02 12.63 -2.00
N ILE A 116 0.05 13.38 -3.11
CA ILE A 116 1.20 14.22 -3.50
C ILE A 116 0.78 15.68 -3.45
N ILE A 117 1.57 16.47 -2.74
CA ILE A 117 1.35 17.91 -2.60
C ILE A 117 2.20 18.61 -3.65
N GLY A 118 1.55 19.23 -4.63
CA GLY A 118 2.22 20.03 -5.65
C GLY A 118 2.78 21.35 -5.12
N PRO A 119 3.61 22.02 -5.92
CA PRO A 119 4.14 23.33 -5.55
C PRO A 119 2.97 24.31 -5.40
N ARG A 120 2.99 25.09 -4.30
CA ARG A 120 2.05 26.20 -4.11
C ARG A 120 2.11 27.07 -5.37
N PRO A 121 0.99 27.39 -6.04
CA PRO A 121 0.99 28.35 -7.13
C PRO A 121 1.74 29.61 -6.67
N PRO A 122 2.65 30.18 -7.48
CA PRO A 122 3.20 31.48 -7.14
C PRO A 122 2.02 32.40 -6.86
N ALA A 123 2.08 33.12 -5.74
CA ALA A 123 1.10 34.15 -5.46
C ALA A 123 1.21 35.15 -6.61
N THR A 124 0.40 34.98 -7.66
CA THR A 124 0.11 36.04 -8.60
C THR A 124 -0.50 37.11 -7.72
N GLY A 125 0.30 38.12 -7.41
CA GLY A 125 -0.14 39.25 -6.62
C GLY A 125 -1.46 39.71 -7.23
N LEU A 126 -2.51 39.67 -6.42
CA LEU A 126 -3.63 40.56 -6.67
C LEU A 126 -3.01 41.95 -6.65
N VAL A 127 -2.76 42.49 -7.84
CA VAL A 127 -2.48 43.90 -7.99
C VAL A 127 -3.73 44.58 -7.48
N GLU A 128 -3.59 45.20 -6.33
CA GLU A 128 -4.54 46.03 -5.63
C GLU A 128 -5.09 47.09 -6.59
N GLN A 129 -6.24 46.82 -7.18
CA GLN A 129 -7.08 47.86 -7.76
C GLN A 129 -8.29 48.01 -6.85
N ILE A 130 -8.13 48.86 -5.84
CA ILE A 130 -9.22 49.54 -5.14
C ILE A 130 -9.75 50.59 -6.13
N PRO A 131 -10.92 50.41 -6.78
CA PRO A 131 -11.63 51.56 -7.30
C PRO A 131 -12.14 52.34 -6.09
N ALA A 132 -11.60 53.55 -5.90
CA ALA A 132 -12.15 54.50 -4.95
C ALA A 132 -13.65 54.69 -5.28
N GLU A 133 -14.49 54.36 -4.30
CA GLU A 133 -15.91 54.59 -4.31
C GLU A 133 -16.16 56.10 -4.32
N VAL A 134 -16.47 56.65 -5.49
CA VAL A 134 -16.94 58.03 -5.63
C VAL A 134 -18.42 58.03 -5.23
N GLN A 135 -18.70 58.40 -3.97
CA GLN A 135 -20.05 58.66 -3.52
C GLN A 135 -20.63 59.90 -4.25
N PRO A 136 -21.93 59.88 -4.59
CA PRO A 136 -22.60 60.90 -5.37
C PRO A 136 -22.84 62.17 -4.54
N GLN A 137 -22.58 63.34 -5.13
CA GLN A 137 -23.14 64.60 -4.63
C GLN A 137 -24.35 64.97 -5.46
N ASP A 138 -25.51 64.70 -4.87
CA ASP A 138 -26.75 65.40 -5.17
C ASP A 138 -26.55 66.91 -5.00
N THR A 139 -26.72 67.67 -6.08
CA THR A 139 -27.27 69.02 -5.98
C THR A 139 -28.32 69.23 -7.06
N ASN A 140 -29.53 68.86 -6.67
CA ASN A 140 -30.81 69.36 -7.10
C ASN A 140 -30.80 70.88 -7.38
N ARG A 141 -31.26 71.33 -8.56
CA ARG A 141 -32.31 72.35 -8.67
C ARG A 141 -32.71 72.71 -10.10
N ASP A 142 -34.01 72.54 -10.33
CA ASP A 142 -34.91 73.57 -10.87
C ASP A 142 -34.89 73.94 -12.36
N LYS A 143 -36.10 73.71 -12.93
CA LYS A 143 -36.87 74.56 -13.85
C LYS A 143 -36.56 74.46 -15.35
N THR A 144 -37.46 73.87 -16.14
CA THR A 144 -38.76 74.43 -16.60
C THR A 144 -38.58 75.44 -17.73
N LYS A 145 -39.14 75.09 -18.91
CA LYS A 145 -39.56 75.98 -20.02
C LYS A 145 -38.42 76.80 -20.67
N GLN A 146 -38.16 76.69 -21.96
CA GLN A 146 -39.06 77.00 -23.08
C GLN A 146 -38.37 76.57 -24.38
#